data_AF-A0AA91Z363-F1
#
_entry.id   AF-A0AA91Z363-F1
#
_cell.length_a   1.000
_cell.length_b   1.000
_cell.length_c   1.000
_cell.angle_alpha   90.00
_cell.angle_beta   90.00
_cell.angle_gamma   90.00
#
_symmetry.space_group_name_H-M   'P 1'
#
loop_
_entity.id
_entity.type
_entity.pdbx_description
1 polymer ?
#
loop_
_entity_poly.entity_id
_entity_poly.type
_entity_poly.pdbx_seq_one_letter_code
_entity_poly.pdbx_strand_id
1 'polypeptide(L)'
;MRVIYSVLREIDKGESLPTAEDYGFKQREFENFIFDLEKGGYVERVLRMDTFFSLKPARLTKKGHDLVEEYKELEKSYPKNKKDIIKWIQVDKEMYSNDAEGEEY
;
A
#
# COMPACT_ATOMS: atom_id res chain seq x y z
N MET A 1 -2.26 -0.39 -9.32
CA MET A 1 -1.37 -0.65 -8.14
C MET A 1 -1.58 0.42 -7.06
N ARG A 2 -2.83 0.74 -6.73
CA ARG A 2 -3.16 1.78 -5.74
C ARG A 2 -2.72 1.43 -4.30
N VAL A 3 -2.82 0.17 -3.91
CA VAL A 3 -2.40 -0.30 -2.57
C VAL A 3 -0.93 0.00 -2.30
N ILE A 4 -0.05 -0.43 -3.22
CA ILE A 4 1.41 -0.28 -3.07
C ILE A 4 1.77 1.20 -2.99
N TYR A 5 1.28 2.01 -3.93
CA TYR A 5 1.49 3.45 -3.90
C TYR A 5 1.07 4.07 -2.57
N SER A 6 -0.17 3.78 -2.13
CA SER A 6 -0.71 4.34 -0.90
C SER A 6 0.12 3.97 0.33
N VAL A 7 0.49 2.69 0.47
CA VAL A 7 1.30 2.25 1.63
C VAL A 7 2.66 2.94 1.63
N LEU A 8 3.36 2.97 0.50
CA LEU A 8 4.67 3.61 0.42
C LEU A 8 4.58 5.12 0.70
N ARG A 9 3.58 5.80 0.11
CA ARG A 9 3.33 7.23 0.31
C ARG A 9 2.98 7.57 1.76
N GLU A 10 2.21 6.74 2.46
CA GLU A 10 1.89 6.95 3.88
C GLU A 10 3.12 6.71 4.79
N ILE A 11 3.97 5.73 4.46
CA ILE A 11 5.26 5.52 5.17
C ILE A 11 6.18 6.72 4.94
N ASP A 12 6.26 7.24 3.72
CA ASP A 12 7.13 8.36 3.36
C ASP A 12 6.74 9.66 4.09
N LYS A 13 5.44 10.00 4.12
CA LYS A 13 4.98 11.22 4.81
C LYS A 13 5.13 11.13 6.33
N GLY A 14 5.02 9.94 6.92
CA GLY A 14 5.22 9.71 8.35
C GLY A 14 4.20 10.36 9.30
N GLU A 15 3.26 11.16 8.80
CA GLU A 15 2.23 11.85 9.60
C GLU A 15 1.23 10.87 10.25
N SER A 16 0.86 9.83 9.51
CA SER A 16 -0.06 8.79 9.98
C SER A 16 0.25 7.46 9.31
N LEU A 17 0.92 6.55 10.02
CA LEU A 17 1.34 5.27 9.45
C LEU A 17 0.14 4.42 8.98
N PRO A 18 0.29 3.66 7.89
CA PRO A 18 -0.77 2.81 7.38
C PRO A 18 -1.04 1.65 8.34
N THR A 19 -2.30 1.28 8.51
CA THR A 19 -2.75 0.15 9.32
C THR A 19 -3.47 -0.88 8.47
N ALA A 20 -3.64 -2.12 8.96
CA ALA A 20 -4.35 -3.16 8.21
C ALA A 20 -5.80 -2.76 7.85
N GLU A 21 -6.48 -2.07 8.78
CA GLU A 21 -7.87 -1.62 8.62
C GLU A 21 -8.03 -0.58 7.50
N ASP A 22 -7.07 0.32 7.31
CA ASP A 22 -7.10 1.34 6.24
C ASP A 22 -7.22 0.70 4.84
N TYR A 23 -6.77 -0.55 4.69
CA TYR A 23 -6.71 -1.31 3.44
C TYR A 23 -7.68 -2.50 3.39
N GLY A 24 -8.47 -2.70 4.45
CA GLY A 24 -9.37 -3.86 4.57
C GLY A 24 -8.65 -5.21 4.69
N PHE A 25 -7.42 -5.21 5.20
CA PHE A 25 -6.64 -6.43 5.44
C PHE A 25 -6.84 -6.94 6.87
N LYS A 26 -6.69 -8.26 7.04
CA LYS A 26 -6.38 -8.80 8.37
C LYS A 26 -4.96 -8.40 8.74
N GLN A 27 -4.69 -8.28 10.05
CA GLN A 27 -3.37 -7.86 10.55
C GLN A 27 -2.22 -8.68 9.93
N ARG A 28 -2.34 -10.01 9.90
CA ARG A 28 -1.32 -10.90 9.33
C ARG A 28 -1.13 -10.73 7.82
N GLU A 29 -2.20 -10.42 7.08
CA GLU A 29 -2.13 -10.15 5.64
C GLU A 29 -1.36 -8.85 5.37
N PHE A 30 -1.65 -7.81 6.16
CA PHE A 30 -0.92 -6.54 6.08
C PHE A 30 0.57 -6.70 6.45
N GLU A 31 0.88 -7.43 7.52
CA GLU A 31 2.26 -7.68 7.91
C GLU A 31 3.07 -8.45 6.86
N ASN A 32 2.45 -9.43 6.20
CA ASN A 32 3.03 -10.16 5.07
C ASN A 32 3.21 -9.24 3.86
N PHE A 33 2.23 -8.39 3.56
CA PHE A 33 2.33 -7.40 2.49
C PHE A 33 3.51 -6.44 2.71
N ILE A 34 3.67 -5.92 3.94
CA ILE A 34 4.83 -5.09 4.31
C ILE A 34 6.13 -5.88 4.20
N PHE A 35 6.14 -7.16 4.57
CA PHE A 35 7.31 -8.03 4.44
C PHE A 35 7.72 -8.20 2.97
N ASP A 36 6.76 -8.35 2.06
CA ASP A 36 7.02 -8.45 0.63
C ASP A 36 7.62 -7.13 0.07
N LEU A 37 7.14 -5.98 0.54
CA LEU A 37 7.72 -4.67 0.17
C LEU A 37 9.15 -4.51 0.70
N GLU A 38 9.42 -4.97 1.92
CA GLU A 38 10.74 -4.97 2.54
C GLU A 38 11.70 -5.90 1.80
N LYS A 39 11.29 -7.14 1.53
CA LYS A 39 12.06 -8.12 0.74
C LYS A 39 12.29 -7.63 -0.69
N GLY A 40 11.32 -6.92 -1.26
CA GLY A 40 11.44 -6.25 -2.57
C GLY A 40 12.38 -5.05 -2.58
N GLY A 41 12.86 -4.61 -1.41
CA GLY A 41 13.79 -3.51 -1.24
C GLY A 41 13.15 -2.13 -1.39
N TYR A 42 11.82 -2.01 -1.22
CA TYR A 42 11.12 -0.71 -1.30
C TYR A 42 11.03 0.00 0.05
N VAL A 43 10.94 -0.78 1.12
CA VAL A 43 10.88 -0.32 2.51
C VAL A 43 12.04 -0.93 3.28
N GLU A 44 12.56 -0.21 4.26
CA GLU A 44 13.56 -0.73 5.19
C GLU A 44 13.24 -0.31 6.63
N ARG A 45 13.93 -0.92 7.60
CA ARG A 45 13.81 -0.64 9.03
C ARG A 45 12.42 -0.90 9.60
N VAL A 46 11.70 -1.91 9.08
CA VAL A 46 10.47 -2.38 9.72
C VAL A 46 10.84 -3.09 11.02
N LEU A 47 10.25 -2.70 12.14
CA LEU A 47 10.54 -3.34 13.42
C LEU A 47 9.68 -4.59 13.58
N ARG A 48 10.33 -5.75 13.72
CA ARG A 48 9.72 -7.05 13.97
C ARG A 48 10.43 -7.72 15.14
N MET A 49 9.68 -8.08 16.19
CA MET A 49 10.20 -8.78 17.37
C MET A 49 9.15 -9.75 17.88
N ASP A 50 9.39 -11.05 17.74
CA ASP A 50 8.41 -12.09 18.12
C ASP A 50 7.02 -11.81 17.53
N THR A 51 6.05 -11.44 18.36
CA THR A 51 4.67 -11.09 17.96
C THR A 51 4.45 -9.59 17.72
N PHE A 52 5.48 -8.77 17.91
CA PHE A 52 5.44 -7.32 17.75
C PHE A 52 5.84 -6.88 16.34
N PHE A 53 5.03 -6.00 15.76
CA PHE A 53 5.24 -5.37 14.46
C PHE A 53 5.06 -3.86 14.56
N SER A 54 5.97 -3.07 13.98
CA SER A 54 5.82 -1.62 13.92
C SER A 54 6.46 -0.99 12.67
N LEU A 55 5.70 -0.08 12.06
CA LEU A 55 6.16 0.78 10.97
C LEU A 55 6.79 2.10 11.47
N LYS A 56 6.83 2.37 12.78
CA LYS A 56 7.38 3.63 13.32
C LYS A 56 8.81 3.96 12.85
N PRO A 57 9.75 3.00 12.80
CA PRO A 57 11.09 3.27 12.27
C PRO A 57 11.22 3.05 10.76
N ALA A 58 10.14 2.59 10.10
CA ALA A 58 10.19 2.22 8.69
C ALA A 58 10.37 3.46 7.81
N ARG A 59 11.12 3.30 6.73
CA ARG A 59 11.36 4.35 5.74
C ARG A 59 11.48 3.75 4.34
N LEU A 60 11.25 4.58 3.33
CA LEU A 60 11.47 4.16 1.96
C LEU A 60 12.97 4.06 1.67
N THR A 61 13.33 3.08 0.84
CA THR A 61 14.64 3.08 0.17
C THR A 61 14.58 4.00 -1.05
N LYS A 62 15.72 4.21 -1.73
CA LYS A 62 15.73 4.88 -3.04
C LYS A 62 14.73 4.24 -4.02
N LYS A 63 14.69 2.91 -4.08
CA LYS A 63 13.77 2.16 -4.95
C LYS A 63 12.30 2.40 -4.56
N GLY A 64 12.02 2.53 -3.26
CA GLY A 64 10.70 2.90 -2.76
C GLY A 64 10.28 4.28 -3.25
N HIS A 65 11.15 5.29 -3.13
CA HIS A 65 10.88 6.65 -3.63
C HIS A 65 10.68 6.68 -5.15
N ASP A 66 11.52 5.96 -5.91
CA ASP A 66 11.41 5.89 -7.38
C ASP A 66 10.02 5.35 -7.79
N LEU A 67 9.50 4.34 -7.08
CA LEU A 67 8.18 3.77 -7.36
C LEU A 67 7.02 4.72 -6.99
N VAL A 68 7.17 5.50 -5.91
CA VAL A 68 6.19 6.53 -5.56
C VAL A 68 6.15 7.62 -6.63
N GLU A 69 7.30 8.05 -7.15
CA GLU A 69 7.37 9.05 -8.22
C GLU A 69 6.80 8.50 -9.54
N GLU A 70 7.05 7.23 -9.88
CA GLU A 70 6.48 6.55 -11.06
C GLU A 70 4.94 6.62 -11.07
N TYR A 71 4.32 6.48 -9.90
CA TYR A 71 2.86 6.51 -9.74
C TYR A 71 2.30 7.83 -9.20
N LYS A 72 3.07 8.92 -9.27
CA LYS A 72 2.68 10.23 -8.71
C LYS A 72 1.37 10.80 -9.24
N GLU A 73 0.98 10.40 -10.46
CA GLU A 73 -0.32 10.75 -11.03
C GLU A 73 -1.50 10.29 -10.16
N LEU A 74 -1.32 9.23 -9.36
CA LEU A 74 -2.31 8.77 -8.39
C LEU A 74 -2.58 9.80 -7.28
N GLU A 75 -1.62 10.67 -6.94
CA GLU A 75 -1.79 11.71 -5.92
C GLU A 75 -2.95 12.66 -6.27
N LYS A 76 -3.20 12.90 -7.57
CA LYS A 76 -4.30 13.78 -8.04
C LYS A 76 -5.67 13.31 -7.57
N SER A 77 -5.83 12.00 -7.37
CA SER A 77 -7.07 11.37 -6.92
C SER A 77 -6.96 10.79 -5.51
N TYR A 78 -5.84 11.02 -4.81
CA TYR A 78 -5.61 10.39 -3.53
C TYR A 78 -6.62 10.88 -2.48
N PRO A 79 -7.22 9.98 -1.69
CA PRO A 79 -8.22 10.38 -0.70
C PRO A 79 -7.63 11.30 0.37
N LYS A 80 -8.38 12.34 0.72
CA LYS A 80 -8.03 13.23 1.85
C LYS A 80 -8.30 12.58 3.21
N ASN A 81 -9.24 11.64 3.26
CA ASN A 81 -9.61 10.93 4.47
C ASN A 81 -9.18 9.46 4.37
N LYS A 82 -8.54 8.94 5.43
CA LYS A 82 -8.11 7.53 5.48
C LYS A 82 -9.24 6.52 5.27
N LYS A 83 -10.45 6.83 5.75
CA LYS A 83 -11.64 5.96 5.60
C LYS A 83 -12.02 5.70 4.14
N ASP A 84 -11.59 6.55 3.22
CA ASP A 84 -11.89 6.46 1.80
C ASP A 84 -10.80 5.74 1.00
N ILE A 85 -9.65 5.40 1.63
CA ILE A 85 -8.54 4.66 1.00
C ILE A 85 -9.01 3.31 0.47
N ILE A 86 -9.77 2.55 1.27
CA ILE A 86 -10.29 1.24 0.86
C ILE A 86 -11.13 1.31 -0.43
N LYS A 87 -12.00 2.32 -0.55
CA LYS A 87 -12.84 2.53 -1.75
C LYS A 87 -11.99 2.91 -2.95
N TRP A 88 -11.04 3.83 -2.76
CA TRP A 88 -10.15 4.27 -3.82
C TRP A 88 -9.31 3.12 -4.39
N ILE A 89 -8.85 2.22 -3.52
CA ILE A 89 -8.12 1.01 -3.92
C ILE A 89 -9.02 0.03 -4.67
N GLN A 90 -10.27 -0.15 -4.24
CA GLN A 90 -11.22 -1.11 -4.84
C GLN A 90 -11.55 -0.80 -6.29
N VAL A 91 -11.42 0.45 -6.73
CA VAL A 91 -11.56 0.81 -8.16
C VAL A 91 -10.57 0.04 -9.05
N ASP A 92 -9.39 -0.36 -8.54
CA ASP A 92 -8.49 -1.25 -9.30
C ASP A 92 -9.13 -2.65 -9.45
N LYS A 93 -9.77 -3.20 -8.41
CA LYS A 93 -10.41 -4.53 -8.46
C LYS A 93 -11.62 -4.56 -9.40
N GLU A 94 -12.44 -3.51 -9.40
CA GLU A 94 -13.63 -3.43 -10.23
C GLU A 94 -13.31 -3.33 -11.72
N MET A 95 -12.22 -2.63 -12.08
CA MET A 95 -11.74 -2.58 -13.47
C MET A 95 -11.30 -3.97 -13.95
N TYR A 96 -10.58 -4.74 -13.12
CA TYR A 96 -10.16 -6.09 -13.49
C TYR A 96 -11.28 -7.14 -13.47
N SER A 97 -12.35 -6.96 -12.70
CA SER A 97 -13.50 -7.87 -12.73
C SER A 97 -14.42 -7.65 -13.93
N ASN A 98 -14.53 -6.40 -14.41
CA ASN A 98 -15.33 -6.08 -15.60
C ASN A 98 -14.65 -6.52 -16.91
N ASP A 99 -13.33 -6.71 -16.91
CA ASP A 99 -12.59 -7.24 -18.06
C ASP A 99 -12.67 -8.78 -18.17
N ALA A 100 -13.28 -9.48 -17.20
CA ALA A 100 -13.40 -10.94 -17.18
C ALA A 100 -14.74 -11.48 -17.75
N GLU A 101 -15.72 -10.62 -18.03
CA GLU A 101 -17.02 -11.00 -18.63
C GLU A 101 -17.08 -10.64 -20.13
N GLY A 102 -16.02 -10.97 -20.88
CA GLY A 102 -15.83 -10.45 -22.24
C GLY A 102 -15.29 -11.41 -23.30
N GLU A 103 -15.28 -12.73 -23.09
CA GLU A 103 -15.01 -13.69 -24.18
C GLU A 103 -15.80 -14.99 -23.99
N GLU A 104 -17.05 -15.01 -24.43
CA GLU A 104 -17.69 -16.24 -24.94
C GLU A 104 -17.94 -16.02 -26.44
N TYR A 105 -17.14 -16.72 -27.27
CA TYR A 105 -17.38 -16.90 -28.71
C TYR A 105 -18.31 -18.07 -28.95
#